data_AF-A0A1E3VP44-F1
#
_entry.id   AF-A0A1E3VP44-F1
#
_cell.length_a   1.000
_cell.length_b   1.000
_cell.length_c   1.000
_cell.angle_alpha   90.00
_cell.angle_beta   90.00
_cell.angle_gamma   90.00
#
_symmetry.space_group_name_H-M   'P 1'
#
loop_
_entity.id
_entity.type
_entity.pdbx_description
1 polymer ?
#
loop_
_entity_poly.entity_id
_entity_poly.type
_entity_poly.pdbx_seq_one_letter_code
_entity_poly.pdbx_strand_id
1 'polypeptide(L)'
;MSSLANKVQDVFNEPGCAKNQGKSDKERKKGCTKQLQPGGAAGGCAFDGAKIALQPITDVAHLVHGPIACEGNSWDNRGAKSSGSRLYRTSFTTDINETDVVFGGEKHLFKSIKEILDKYDPPAVFVYQTCVPAMIGDDIGAVCKAATEKFGKPIVPVISPGFVGPKNLGNKLAGEALLDHVIGTEEPEYTTPYDINIIGEYNLAGELWQVKPLLDELGIRILSCISGDAKYHEVASSHRAKAAMMVCSKAMINIARKMEERYDIPFFEGSFYGIGDMSDSLREIARLLIEKGADPELMDRTEAVIQREEARAWERIAPYKERLTGKKVLLITGGVKSWSVVAALQEAGLELVGTSVKKSTKEDKEKIKELMGQDAHMIEDMTPREMFKMLSDAQADIMLSGGRSQFIALKAKMPWLDINQERHHAFAGYEGMVDLVSEIDKALYNPIWDQVRRAAPWDDGEESWESRALAEAEAEAAAIAADPVLAEEKRRGTQICNCKIVDTGTIEDAIKADHLTTVDQVTAVTTAGGGCGGCHERIAGILAGLTADKAEAA
;
A
#
# COMPACT_ATOMS: atom_id res chain seq x y z
N MET A 1 17.44 -25.87 1.51
CA MET A 1 17.00 -24.46 1.50
C MET A 1 16.43 -24.16 0.12
N SER A 2 15.19 -23.68 0.06
CA SER A 2 14.62 -23.13 -1.17
C SER A 2 15.45 -21.92 -1.63
N SER A 3 15.87 -21.85 -2.88
CA SER A 3 16.53 -20.65 -3.42
C SER A 3 15.60 -19.44 -3.32
N LEU A 4 16.14 -18.22 -3.30
CA LEU A 4 15.32 -16.99 -3.33
C LEU A 4 14.36 -17.01 -4.53
N ALA A 5 14.80 -17.51 -5.67
CA ALA A 5 13.96 -17.68 -6.86
C ALA A 5 12.75 -18.58 -6.59
N ASN A 6 12.92 -19.69 -5.88
CA ASN A 6 11.82 -20.58 -5.50
C ASN A 6 10.85 -19.88 -4.54
N LYS A 7 11.35 -19.17 -3.52
CA LYS A 7 10.48 -18.40 -2.60
C LYS A 7 9.66 -17.34 -3.34
N VAL A 8 10.29 -16.59 -4.24
CA VAL A 8 9.61 -15.61 -5.09
C VAL A 8 8.54 -16.29 -5.94
N GLN A 9 8.83 -17.48 -6.48
CA GLN A 9 7.89 -18.23 -7.29
C GLN A 9 6.67 -18.71 -6.49
N ASP A 10 6.87 -19.20 -5.27
CA ASP A 10 5.79 -19.62 -4.38
C ASP A 10 4.88 -18.44 -4.03
N VAL A 11 5.49 -17.30 -3.71
CA VAL A 11 4.81 -16.04 -3.42
C VAL A 11 4.03 -15.50 -4.64
N PHE A 12 4.51 -15.76 -5.85
CA PHE A 12 3.79 -15.41 -7.08
C PHE A 12 2.61 -16.34 -7.38
N ASN A 13 2.74 -17.62 -7.05
CA ASN A 13 1.68 -18.62 -7.21
C ASN A 13 0.62 -18.55 -6.10
N GLU A 14 0.81 -17.69 -5.08
CA GLU A 14 -0.03 -17.55 -3.88
C GLU A 14 -1.53 -17.79 -4.15
N PRO A 15 -2.09 -18.96 -3.74
CA PRO A 15 -3.44 -19.39 -4.09
C PRO A 15 -4.54 -18.63 -3.34
N GLY A 16 -4.24 -18.03 -2.18
CA GLY A 16 -5.17 -17.14 -1.46
C GLY A 16 -5.42 -15.82 -2.19
N CYS A 17 -4.63 -15.50 -3.22
CA CYS A 17 -4.81 -14.28 -3.99
C CYS A 17 -5.89 -14.45 -5.08
N ALA A 18 -7.05 -13.79 -4.92
CA ALA A 18 -8.12 -13.78 -5.91
C ALA A 18 -7.66 -13.40 -7.34
N LYS A 19 -6.71 -12.45 -7.47
CA LYS A 19 -6.14 -12.06 -8.77
C LYS A 19 -5.31 -13.18 -9.43
N ASN A 20 -4.74 -14.10 -8.65
CA ASN A 20 -4.02 -15.26 -9.17
C ASN A 20 -4.97 -16.41 -9.54
N GLN A 21 -6.06 -16.59 -8.79
CA GLN A 21 -7.07 -17.60 -9.09
C GLN A 21 -7.64 -17.41 -10.50
N GLY A 22 -7.87 -16.15 -10.92
CA GLY A 22 -8.35 -15.80 -12.26
C GLY A 22 -7.32 -15.81 -13.40
N LYS A 23 -6.07 -16.24 -13.17
CA LYS A 23 -5.01 -16.33 -14.20
C LYS A 23 -4.81 -17.76 -14.69
N SER A 24 -4.37 -17.93 -15.94
CA SER A 24 -3.87 -19.22 -16.43
C SER A 24 -2.58 -19.65 -15.70
N ASP A 25 -2.24 -20.94 -15.71
CA ASP A 25 -1.03 -21.44 -15.02
C ASP A 25 0.27 -20.79 -15.52
N LYS A 26 0.33 -20.42 -16.80
CA LYS A 26 1.46 -19.69 -17.39
C LYS A 26 1.55 -18.25 -16.86
N GLU A 27 0.42 -17.60 -16.61
CA GLU A 27 0.36 -16.24 -16.07
C GLU A 27 0.52 -16.18 -14.55
N ARG A 28 0.08 -17.21 -13.82
CA ARG A 28 0.35 -17.38 -12.38
C ARG A 28 1.85 -17.40 -12.13
N LYS A 29 2.60 -18.14 -12.96
CA LYS A 29 4.05 -18.22 -12.86
C LYS A 29 4.77 -16.87 -13.02
N LYS A 30 4.17 -15.91 -13.74
CA LYS A 30 4.72 -14.54 -13.91
C LYS A 30 4.39 -13.61 -12.73
N GLY A 31 3.52 -14.02 -11.82
CA GLY A 31 3.07 -13.19 -10.69
C GLY A 31 2.29 -11.94 -11.12
N CYS A 32 2.09 -11.00 -10.21
CA CYS A 32 1.52 -9.67 -10.52
C CYS A 32 2.62 -8.64 -10.86
N THR A 33 3.64 -9.06 -11.60
CA THR A 33 4.79 -8.20 -11.92
C THR A 33 4.47 -7.32 -13.14
N LYS A 34 3.89 -6.14 -12.91
CA LYS A 34 3.96 -5.07 -13.91
C LYS A 34 5.38 -4.51 -13.86
N GLN A 35 6.20 -4.86 -14.85
CA GLN A 35 7.55 -4.28 -14.96
C GLN A 35 7.41 -2.76 -15.06
N LEU A 36 8.07 -2.05 -14.14
CA LEU A 36 8.02 -0.59 -14.11
C LEU A 36 8.64 -0.04 -15.39
N GLN A 37 8.00 0.96 -15.97
CA GLN A 37 8.54 1.65 -17.14
C GLN A 37 9.77 2.47 -16.70
N PRO A 38 10.95 2.29 -17.33
CA PRO A 38 12.08 3.17 -17.11
C PRO A 38 11.69 4.64 -17.30
N GLY A 39 12.10 5.52 -16.38
CA GLY A 39 11.68 6.92 -16.35
C GLY A 39 10.27 7.17 -15.77
N GLY A 40 9.48 6.12 -15.54
CA GLY A 40 8.20 6.21 -14.83
C GLY A 40 8.37 6.27 -13.32
N ALA A 41 7.37 6.82 -12.62
CA ALA A 41 7.36 6.83 -11.16
C ALA A 41 7.31 5.40 -10.61
N ALA A 42 8.42 4.94 -10.05
CA ALA A 42 8.50 3.66 -9.35
C ALA A 42 7.87 3.78 -7.96
N GLY A 43 7.11 2.74 -7.59
CA GLY A 43 6.86 2.45 -6.17
C GLY A 43 8.17 2.06 -5.46
N GLY A 44 8.12 1.85 -4.14
CA GLY A 44 9.26 1.30 -3.42
C GLY A 44 9.72 -0.07 -3.93
N CYS A 45 10.95 -0.46 -3.59
CA CYS A 45 11.54 -1.76 -3.95
C CYS A 45 11.19 -2.86 -2.93
N ALA A 46 11.60 -4.11 -3.19
CA ALA A 46 11.36 -5.23 -2.28
C ALA A 46 11.97 -5.01 -0.88
N PHE A 47 13.16 -4.41 -0.78
CA PHE A 47 13.75 -4.05 0.51
C PHE A 47 12.86 -3.06 1.29
N ASP A 48 12.39 -1.99 0.63
CA ASP A 48 11.47 -1.03 1.25
C ASP A 48 10.23 -1.75 1.79
N GLY A 49 9.64 -2.66 1.01
CA GLY A 49 8.51 -3.47 1.47
C GLY A 49 8.82 -4.36 2.68
N ALA A 50 9.94 -5.08 2.65
CA ALA A 50 10.28 -5.96 3.77
C ALA A 50 10.58 -5.18 5.05
N LYS A 51 11.32 -4.07 4.95
CA LYS A 51 11.63 -3.20 6.09
C LYS A 51 10.36 -2.58 6.66
N ILE A 52 9.52 -1.93 5.84
CA ILE A 52 8.30 -1.28 6.34
C ILE A 52 7.28 -2.26 6.92
N ALA A 53 7.32 -3.53 6.50
CA ALA A 53 6.43 -4.57 7.01
C ALA A 53 6.85 -5.08 8.39
N LEU A 54 8.15 -5.12 8.70
CA LEU A 54 8.68 -5.72 9.93
C LEU A 54 9.21 -4.69 10.93
N GLN A 55 9.58 -3.49 10.49
CA GLN A 55 10.11 -2.44 11.34
C GLN A 55 9.22 -2.08 12.54
N PRO A 56 7.88 -2.18 12.47
CA PRO A 56 7.05 -1.96 13.65
C PRO A 56 7.17 -3.03 14.75
N ILE A 57 7.97 -4.10 14.58
CA ILE A 57 8.38 -4.99 15.68
C ILE A 57 9.40 -4.23 16.54
N THR A 58 8.93 -3.68 17.64
CA THR A 58 9.54 -2.51 18.27
C THR A 58 10.81 -2.79 19.08
N ASP A 59 11.00 -4.02 19.53
CA ASP A 59 12.05 -4.44 20.46
C ASP A 59 13.21 -5.19 19.83
N VAL A 60 13.14 -5.52 18.54
CA VAL A 60 14.25 -6.14 17.79
C VAL A 60 15.17 -5.08 17.19
N ALA A 61 16.40 -5.48 16.88
CA ALA A 61 17.29 -4.66 16.08
C ALA A 61 17.10 -4.97 14.59
N HIS A 62 16.80 -3.94 13.79
CA HIS A 62 16.71 -4.06 12.32
C HIS A 62 18.04 -3.66 11.68
N LEU A 63 18.86 -4.64 11.33
CA LEU A 63 20.17 -4.45 10.70
C LEU A 63 20.05 -4.51 9.18
N VAL A 64 20.32 -3.39 8.51
CA VAL A 64 20.38 -3.33 7.06
C VAL A 64 21.78 -3.70 6.58
N HIS A 65 21.90 -4.84 5.92
CA HIS A 65 23.15 -5.24 5.29
C HIS A 65 23.22 -4.62 3.89
N GLY A 66 23.97 -3.52 3.77
CA GLY A 66 24.06 -2.71 2.57
C GLY A 66 24.88 -1.44 2.75
N PRO A 67 25.06 -0.66 1.68
CA PRO A 67 25.56 0.71 1.78
C PRO A 67 24.61 1.60 2.59
N ILE A 68 25.11 2.68 3.20
CA ILE A 68 24.31 3.60 4.02
C ILE A 68 23.00 4.09 3.37
N ALA A 69 22.97 4.25 2.04
CA ALA A 69 21.85 4.88 1.34
C ALA A 69 20.49 4.20 1.56
N CYS A 70 20.43 2.87 1.63
CA CYS A 70 19.18 2.16 1.87
C CYS A 70 18.58 2.52 3.23
N GLU A 71 19.44 2.59 4.24
CA GLU A 71 19.05 2.89 5.60
C GLU A 71 18.81 4.40 5.80
N GLY A 72 19.75 5.25 5.38
CA GLY A 72 19.66 6.70 5.55
C GLY A 72 18.40 7.32 4.93
N ASN A 73 17.90 6.78 3.82
CA ASN A 73 16.64 7.24 3.22
C ASN A 73 15.38 6.64 3.85
N SER A 74 15.49 5.53 4.58
CA SER A 74 14.35 4.83 5.18
C SER A 74 14.28 4.95 6.70
N TRP A 75 15.23 5.66 7.32
CA TRP A 75 15.30 5.82 8.76
C TRP A 75 14.14 6.68 9.28
N ASP A 76 13.34 6.10 10.19
CA ASP A 76 12.17 6.70 10.86
C ASP A 76 11.18 7.37 9.88
N ASN A 77 11.09 6.86 8.64
CA ASN A 77 10.22 7.40 7.60
C ASN A 77 8.73 7.07 7.80
N ARG A 78 8.39 6.34 8.86
CA ARG A 78 7.03 5.90 9.19
C ARG A 78 6.67 6.31 10.61
N GLY A 79 5.47 6.87 10.75
CA GLY A 79 4.91 7.30 12.03
C GLY A 79 4.43 6.16 12.94
N ALA A 80 4.96 4.93 12.81
CA ALA A 80 4.57 3.81 13.67
C ALA A 80 4.91 4.12 15.13
N LYS A 81 3.95 3.89 16.04
CA LYS A 81 4.10 4.16 17.47
C LYS A 81 4.40 2.88 18.25
N SER A 82 5.03 3.05 19.40
CA SER A 82 5.38 1.97 20.33
C SER A 82 4.96 2.33 21.75
N SER A 83 4.41 1.35 22.47
CA SER A 83 4.03 1.44 23.89
C SER A 83 5.16 1.01 24.82
N GLY A 84 6.27 0.49 24.28
CA GLY A 84 7.41 0.00 25.04
C GLY A 84 8.74 0.37 24.40
N SER A 85 9.45 -0.64 23.89
CA SER A 85 10.78 -0.44 23.31
C SER A 85 10.77 0.55 22.13
N ARG A 86 11.83 1.33 22.02
CA ARG A 86 12.06 2.25 20.90
C ARG A 86 13.23 1.80 20.01
N LEU A 87 13.70 0.56 20.19
CA LEU A 87 14.88 0.06 19.49
C LEU A 87 14.70 0.07 17.97
N TYR A 88 13.49 -0.22 17.47
CA TYR A 88 13.18 -0.17 16.03
C TYR A 88 13.37 1.19 15.34
N ARG A 89 13.43 2.28 16.12
CA ARG A 89 13.74 3.64 15.64
C ARG A 89 15.24 3.90 15.61
N THR A 90 16.03 3.08 16.30
CA THR A 90 17.47 3.09 16.17
C THR A 90 17.84 2.40 14.87
N SER A 91 18.67 3.07 14.09
CA SER A 91 19.06 2.61 12.77
C SER A 91 20.36 1.80 12.84
N PHE A 92 20.37 0.62 12.25
CA PHE A 92 21.55 -0.23 12.17
C PHE A 92 21.85 -0.56 10.71
N THR A 93 23.09 -0.34 10.29
CA THR A 93 23.57 -0.72 8.95
C THR A 93 24.99 -1.25 9.06
N THR A 94 25.36 -2.15 8.14
CA THR A 94 26.76 -2.56 7.99
C THR A 94 27.59 -1.52 7.22
N ASP A 95 26.95 -0.55 6.58
CA ASP A 95 27.59 0.47 5.74
C ASP A 95 28.69 -0.09 4.82
N ILE A 96 28.28 -1.02 3.96
CA ILE A 96 29.18 -1.72 3.03
C ILE A 96 29.94 -0.70 2.19
N ASN A 97 31.28 -0.77 2.26
CA ASN A 97 32.20 0.04 1.47
C ASN A 97 32.85 -0.78 0.34
N GLU A 98 33.76 -0.16 -0.43
CA GLU A 98 34.42 -0.81 -1.56
C GLU A 98 35.19 -2.09 -1.17
N THR A 99 35.76 -2.15 0.03
CA THR A 99 36.47 -3.34 0.52
C THR A 99 35.51 -4.50 0.71
N ASP A 100 34.34 -4.24 1.30
CA ASP A 100 33.28 -5.25 1.48
C ASP A 100 32.73 -5.71 0.12
N VAL A 101 32.61 -4.81 -0.87
CA VAL A 101 32.19 -5.18 -2.23
C VAL A 101 33.20 -6.09 -2.92
N VAL A 102 34.50 -5.84 -2.76
CA VAL A 102 35.56 -6.62 -3.41
C VAL A 102 35.77 -7.98 -2.73
N PHE A 103 35.70 -8.03 -1.40
CA PHE A 103 36.10 -9.21 -0.61
C PHE A 103 34.94 -9.93 0.09
N GLY A 104 33.70 -9.43 -0.02
CA GLY A 104 32.51 -9.96 0.65
C GLY A 104 32.22 -9.28 1.98
N GLY A 105 30.93 -9.09 2.29
CA GLY A 105 30.46 -8.38 3.47
C GLY A 105 30.19 -9.27 4.70
N GLU A 106 30.28 -10.59 4.56
CA GLU A 106 29.84 -11.56 5.58
C GLU A 106 30.55 -11.42 6.95
N LYS A 107 31.88 -11.20 6.95
CA LYS A 107 32.64 -11.00 8.18
C LYS A 107 32.27 -9.70 8.88
N HIS A 108 32.04 -8.65 8.09
CA HIS A 108 31.61 -7.36 8.60
C HIS A 108 30.21 -7.50 9.20
N LEU A 109 29.28 -8.16 8.51
CA LEU A 109 27.95 -8.48 9.01
C LEU A 109 27.98 -9.21 10.36
N PHE A 110 28.78 -10.27 10.48
CA PHE A 110 28.92 -11.02 11.74
C PHE A 110 29.40 -10.12 12.89
N LYS A 111 30.37 -9.24 12.61
CA LYS A 111 30.89 -8.29 13.60
C LYS A 111 29.82 -7.26 13.99
N SER A 112 29.06 -6.72 13.03
CA SER A 112 27.96 -5.80 13.30
C SER A 112 26.88 -6.43 14.15
N ILE A 113 26.51 -7.69 13.90
CA ILE A 113 25.57 -8.44 14.75
C ILE A 113 26.11 -8.53 16.18
N LYS A 114 27.37 -8.93 16.36
CA LYS A 114 28.00 -8.98 17.69
C LYS A 114 27.93 -7.62 18.39
N GLU A 115 28.26 -6.54 17.70
CA GLU A 115 28.24 -5.19 18.28
C GLU A 115 26.83 -4.75 18.70
N ILE A 116 25.80 -5.12 17.95
CA ILE A 116 24.40 -4.87 18.31
C ILE A 116 24.05 -5.63 19.59
N LEU A 117 24.38 -6.92 19.65
CA LEU A 117 24.10 -7.76 20.81
C LEU A 117 24.83 -7.25 22.06
N ASP A 118 26.12 -6.91 21.95
CA ASP A 118 26.91 -6.41 23.08
C ASP A 118 26.39 -5.07 23.63
N LYS A 119 25.87 -4.19 22.77
CA LYS A 119 25.47 -2.82 23.15
C LYS A 119 23.99 -2.68 23.52
N TYR A 120 23.12 -3.41 22.85
CA TYR A 120 21.66 -3.22 22.96
C TYR A 120 20.93 -4.46 23.47
N ASP A 121 21.56 -5.63 23.39
CA ASP A 121 21.04 -6.92 23.87
C ASP A 121 19.57 -7.24 23.50
N PRO A 122 19.11 -7.01 22.25
CA PRO A 122 17.71 -7.26 21.88
C PRO A 122 17.33 -8.74 21.98
N PRO A 123 16.02 -9.08 22.04
CA PRO A 123 15.54 -10.45 21.96
C PRO A 123 15.87 -11.10 20.61
N ALA A 124 15.92 -10.33 19.51
CA ALA A 124 16.32 -10.83 18.20
C ALA A 124 16.96 -9.72 17.33
N VAL A 125 17.68 -10.14 16.28
CA VAL A 125 18.23 -9.23 15.24
C VAL A 125 17.69 -9.66 13.88
N PHE A 126 17.04 -8.74 13.17
CA PHE A 126 16.52 -8.97 11.83
C PHE A 126 17.50 -8.38 10.82
N VAL A 127 18.01 -9.20 9.91
CA VAL A 127 19.08 -8.84 8.97
C VAL A 127 18.53 -8.74 7.56
N TYR A 128 18.48 -7.52 7.01
CA TYR A 128 17.93 -7.26 5.68
C TYR A 128 19.02 -7.27 4.62
N GLN A 129 18.91 -8.15 3.63
CA GLN A 129 19.80 -8.13 2.47
C GLN A 129 19.34 -7.08 1.45
N THR A 130 20.24 -6.15 1.10
CA THR A 130 20.03 -5.17 0.03
C THR A 130 20.67 -5.62 -1.29
N CYS A 131 20.62 -4.77 -2.32
CA CYS A 131 21.07 -5.11 -3.68
C CYS A 131 22.54 -5.54 -3.76
N VAL A 132 23.45 -4.78 -3.14
CA VAL A 132 24.90 -5.00 -3.26
C VAL A 132 25.33 -6.35 -2.67
N PRO A 133 25.04 -6.67 -1.39
CA PRO A 133 25.44 -7.95 -0.81
C PRO A 133 24.81 -9.15 -1.53
N ALA A 134 23.60 -9.00 -2.07
CA ALA A 134 22.99 -10.03 -2.91
C ALA A 134 23.72 -10.24 -4.26
N MET A 135 24.22 -9.17 -4.89
CA MET A 135 24.93 -9.25 -6.17
C MET A 135 26.33 -9.84 -6.04
N ILE A 136 27.04 -9.53 -4.95
CA ILE A 136 28.38 -10.10 -4.69
C ILE A 136 28.31 -11.53 -4.15
N GLY A 137 27.11 -11.99 -3.77
CA GLY A 137 26.86 -13.38 -3.38
C GLY A 137 27.05 -13.68 -1.90
N ASP A 138 26.93 -12.68 -1.02
CA ASP A 138 27.01 -12.90 0.44
C ASP A 138 25.90 -13.87 0.90
N ASP A 139 26.27 -14.94 1.59
CA ASP A 139 25.34 -15.91 2.19
C ASP A 139 24.92 -15.45 3.59
N ILE A 140 24.01 -14.47 3.62
CA ILE A 140 23.49 -13.95 4.89
C ILE A 140 22.76 -15.02 5.73
N GLY A 141 22.23 -16.07 5.09
CA GLY A 141 21.55 -17.17 5.77
C GLY A 141 22.54 -17.99 6.61
N ALA A 142 23.69 -18.32 6.03
CA ALA A 142 24.78 -18.98 6.74
C ALA A 142 25.33 -18.11 7.89
N VAL A 143 25.53 -16.82 7.66
CA VAL A 143 26.00 -15.88 8.70
C VAL A 143 25.00 -15.77 9.86
N CYS A 144 23.71 -15.62 9.57
CA CYS A 144 22.66 -15.54 10.58
C CYS A 144 22.56 -16.83 11.40
N LYS A 145 22.66 -18.00 10.74
CA LYS A 145 22.68 -19.29 11.42
C LYS A 145 23.89 -19.41 12.37
N ALA A 146 25.09 -19.12 11.88
CA ALA A 146 26.31 -19.17 12.69
C ALA A 146 26.27 -18.19 13.87
N ALA A 147 25.72 -16.99 13.67
CA ALA A 147 25.54 -16.01 14.73
C ALA A 147 24.50 -16.48 15.77
N THR A 148 23.40 -17.08 15.34
CA THR A 148 22.40 -17.67 16.23
C THR A 148 23.02 -18.77 17.10
N GLU A 149 23.77 -19.70 16.50
CA GLU A 149 24.46 -20.77 17.22
C GLU A 149 25.50 -20.24 18.23
N LYS A 150 26.23 -19.18 17.86
CA LYS A 150 27.27 -18.60 18.72
C LYS A 150 26.71 -17.81 19.90
N PHE A 151 25.66 -17.01 19.67
CA PHE A 151 25.17 -16.04 20.65
C PHE A 151 23.91 -16.50 21.38
N GLY A 152 23.28 -17.60 20.96
CA GLY A 152 22.07 -18.13 21.58
C GLY A 152 20.83 -17.23 21.42
N LYS A 153 20.86 -16.30 20.46
CA LYS A 153 19.78 -15.36 20.16
C LYS A 153 19.31 -15.49 18.71
N PRO A 154 18.01 -15.39 18.42
CA PRO A 154 17.49 -15.42 17.06
C PRO A 154 18.08 -14.33 16.17
N ILE A 155 18.80 -14.73 15.12
CA ILE A 155 19.25 -13.84 14.04
C ILE A 155 18.50 -14.23 12.77
N VAL A 156 17.58 -13.37 12.33
CA VAL A 156 16.58 -13.68 11.30
C VAL A 156 17.00 -13.08 9.95
N PRO A 157 17.30 -13.91 8.93
CA PRO A 157 17.63 -13.42 7.60
C PRO A 157 16.36 -12.98 6.85
N VAL A 158 16.33 -11.72 6.42
CA VAL A 158 15.28 -11.14 5.56
C VAL A 158 15.87 -10.88 4.17
N ILE A 159 15.72 -11.87 3.29
CA ILE A 159 16.29 -11.85 1.94
C ILE A 159 15.35 -11.10 1.00
N SER A 160 15.57 -9.80 0.85
CA SER A 160 14.70 -8.92 0.05
C SER A 160 15.47 -7.88 -0.78
N PRO A 161 16.46 -8.27 -1.61
CA PRO A 161 17.22 -7.30 -2.40
C PRO A 161 16.30 -6.51 -3.33
N GLY A 162 16.52 -5.20 -3.45
CA GLY A 162 15.57 -4.29 -4.09
C GLY A 162 15.24 -4.62 -5.56
N PHE A 163 16.16 -5.26 -6.28
CA PHE A 163 15.98 -5.61 -7.70
C PHE A 163 15.01 -6.78 -7.95
N VAL A 164 14.61 -7.55 -6.93
CA VAL A 164 13.77 -8.74 -7.14
C VAL A 164 12.30 -8.41 -7.38
N GLY A 165 11.89 -7.19 -7.05
CA GLY A 165 10.53 -6.74 -7.36
C GLY A 165 10.06 -5.52 -6.57
N PRO A 166 8.76 -5.23 -6.66
CA PRO A 166 8.17 -4.05 -6.04
C PRO A 166 7.97 -4.24 -4.52
N LYS A 167 7.67 -3.13 -3.84
CA LYS A 167 7.31 -3.06 -2.41
C LYS A 167 6.38 -4.18 -1.93
N ASN A 168 5.33 -4.49 -2.70
CA ASN A 168 4.38 -5.55 -2.29
C ASN A 168 5.02 -6.95 -2.24
N LEU A 169 5.98 -7.25 -3.13
CA LEU A 169 6.74 -8.50 -3.04
C LEU A 169 7.60 -8.51 -1.76
N GLY A 170 8.20 -7.36 -1.43
CA GLY A 170 8.92 -7.16 -0.17
C GLY A 170 8.12 -7.54 1.07
N ASN A 171 6.87 -7.06 1.17
CA ASN A 171 5.97 -7.40 2.29
C ASN A 171 5.78 -8.92 2.42
N LYS A 172 5.57 -9.61 1.31
CA LYS A 172 5.38 -11.06 1.30
C LYS A 172 6.65 -11.81 1.70
N LEU A 173 7.82 -11.37 1.21
CA LEU A 173 9.13 -11.95 1.59
C LEU A 173 9.42 -11.74 3.08
N ALA A 174 9.04 -10.60 3.65
CA ALA A 174 9.08 -10.36 5.09
C ALA A 174 8.16 -11.34 5.85
N GLY A 175 6.94 -11.55 5.36
CA GLY A 175 6.03 -12.53 5.96
C GLY A 175 6.56 -13.97 5.90
N GLU A 176 7.22 -14.36 4.80
CA GLU A 176 7.92 -15.65 4.70
C GLU A 176 9.05 -15.76 5.72
N ALA A 177 9.83 -14.69 5.94
CA ALA A 177 10.88 -14.70 6.96
C ALA A 177 10.30 -14.91 8.37
N LEU A 178 9.16 -14.30 8.70
CA LEU A 178 8.48 -14.56 9.98
C LEU A 178 8.01 -16.01 10.09
N LEU A 179 7.36 -16.55 9.05
CA LEU A 179 6.86 -17.92 9.04
C LEU A 179 7.96 -19.00 9.12
N ASP A 180 9.13 -18.72 8.53
CA ASP A 180 10.24 -19.67 8.48
C ASP A 180 11.13 -19.64 9.72
N HIS A 181 11.23 -18.48 10.39
CA HIS A 181 12.24 -18.24 11.42
C HIS A 181 11.71 -17.72 12.77
N VAL A 182 10.43 -17.35 12.88
CA VAL A 182 9.88 -16.69 14.08
C VAL A 182 8.59 -17.32 14.56
N ILE A 183 7.55 -17.39 13.74
CA ILE A 183 6.24 -17.88 14.16
C ILE A 183 6.34 -19.38 14.50
N GLY A 184 5.98 -19.73 15.74
CA GLY A 184 6.05 -21.11 16.23
C GLY A 184 7.35 -21.47 16.95
N THR A 185 8.25 -20.51 17.19
CA THR A 185 9.52 -20.77 17.91
C THR A 185 9.40 -20.65 19.42
N GLU A 186 8.32 -20.05 19.93
CA GLU A 186 8.09 -19.85 21.36
C GLU A 186 6.65 -20.11 21.75
N GLU A 187 6.43 -20.52 22.99
CA GLU A 187 5.11 -20.69 23.59
C GLU A 187 4.74 -19.46 24.43
N PRO A 188 3.49 -18.97 24.35
CA PRO A 188 3.04 -17.92 25.25
C PRO A 188 2.89 -18.46 26.67
N GLU A 189 3.01 -17.58 27.68
CA GLU A 189 2.84 -17.97 29.10
C GLU A 189 1.47 -18.59 29.37
N TYR A 190 0.42 -18.08 28.73
CA TYR A 190 -0.93 -18.63 28.77
C TYR A 190 -1.67 -18.33 27.47
N THR A 191 -2.72 -19.11 27.21
CA THR A 191 -3.66 -18.90 26.11
C THR A 191 -5.08 -18.73 26.65
N THR A 192 -5.92 -18.06 25.89
CA THR A 192 -7.35 -17.90 26.18
C THR A 192 -8.19 -18.33 24.97
N PRO A 193 -9.49 -18.63 25.15
CA PRO A 193 -10.41 -18.84 24.04
C PRO A 193 -10.62 -17.60 23.15
N TYR A 194 -10.16 -16.43 23.59
CA TYR A 194 -10.40 -15.14 22.94
C TYR A 194 -9.12 -14.52 22.35
N ASP A 195 -8.07 -15.34 22.15
CA ASP A 195 -6.80 -14.88 21.59
C ASP A 195 -6.89 -14.72 20.07
N ILE A 196 -6.53 -13.55 19.54
CA ILE A 196 -6.51 -13.28 18.09
C ILE A 196 -5.16 -12.76 17.61
N ASN A 197 -4.92 -12.92 16.31
CA ASN A 197 -3.86 -12.19 15.61
C ASN A 197 -4.45 -11.09 14.72
N ILE A 198 -3.81 -9.93 14.69
CA ILE A 198 -4.11 -8.86 13.74
C ILE A 198 -2.94 -8.76 12.77
N ILE A 199 -3.18 -9.03 11.48
CA ILE A 199 -2.14 -9.12 10.45
C ILE A 199 -2.29 -7.93 9.50
N GLY A 200 -1.20 -7.24 9.21
CA GLY A 200 -1.20 -6.10 8.28
C GLY A 200 -1.53 -4.75 8.93
N GLU A 201 -1.68 -4.71 10.25
CA GLU A 201 -1.76 -3.48 11.03
C GLU A 201 -0.35 -3.05 11.48
N TYR A 202 -0.01 -1.77 11.33
CA TYR A 202 1.34 -1.23 11.54
C TYR A 202 1.42 -0.20 12.68
N ASN A 203 0.30 0.06 13.38
CA ASN A 203 0.15 1.05 14.43
C ASN A 203 0.66 2.45 14.03
N LEU A 204 0.39 2.83 12.78
CA LEU A 204 0.76 4.14 12.25
C LEU A 204 -0.04 5.22 12.97
N ALA A 205 0.66 6.23 13.48
CA ALA A 205 0.09 7.30 14.31
C ALA A 205 -0.66 6.81 15.58
N GLY A 206 -0.55 5.53 15.95
CA GLY A 206 -1.28 4.96 17.09
C GLY A 206 -2.66 4.38 16.74
N GLU A 207 -2.92 4.04 15.47
CA GLU A 207 -4.22 3.49 15.05
C GLU A 207 -4.66 2.21 15.78
N LEU A 208 -3.74 1.29 16.04
CA LEU A 208 -4.07 0.07 16.77
C LEU A 208 -4.57 0.40 18.18
N TRP A 209 -4.07 1.48 18.78
CA TRP A 209 -4.47 1.91 20.12
C TRP A 209 -5.87 2.54 20.16
N GLN A 210 -6.47 2.89 19.02
CA GLN A 210 -7.88 3.27 18.94
C GLN A 210 -8.79 2.04 18.94
N VAL A 211 -8.31 0.91 18.41
CA VAL A 211 -9.08 -0.33 18.30
C VAL A 211 -8.92 -1.22 19.54
N LYS A 212 -7.71 -1.27 20.11
CA LYS A 212 -7.38 -2.14 21.24
C LYS A 212 -8.35 -2.00 22.44
N PRO A 213 -8.75 -0.81 22.89
CA PRO A 213 -9.67 -0.68 24.03
C PRO A 213 -11.03 -1.36 23.80
N LEU A 214 -11.53 -1.37 22.57
CA LEU A 214 -12.78 -2.05 22.21
C LEU A 214 -12.64 -3.57 22.35
N LEU A 215 -11.53 -4.11 21.87
CA LEU A 215 -11.23 -5.54 21.99
C LEU A 215 -11.01 -5.94 23.45
N ASP A 216 -10.28 -5.12 24.23
CA ASP A 216 -10.07 -5.34 25.66
C ASP A 216 -11.40 -5.37 26.43
N GLU A 217 -12.35 -4.47 26.13
CA GLU A 217 -13.69 -4.45 26.73
C GLU A 217 -14.50 -5.72 26.43
N LEU A 218 -14.35 -6.26 25.22
CA LEU A 218 -14.95 -7.53 24.81
C LEU A 218 -14.24 -8.74 25.43
N GLY A 219 -13.09 -8.55 26.09
CA GLY A 219 -12.25 -9.61 26.62
C GLY A 219 -11.46 -10.35 25.54
N ILE A 220 -11.38 -9.77 24.34
CA ILE A 220 -10.63 -10.28 23.19
C ILE A 220 -9.18 -9.83 23.34
N ARG A 221 -8.26 -10.79 23.43
CA ARG A 221 -6.84 -10.50 23.59
C ARG A 221 -6.14 -10.56 22.24
N ILE A 222 -5.49 -9.47 21.87
CA ILE A 222 -4.54 -9.48 20.75
C ILE A 222 -3.29 -10.23 21.23
N LEU A 223 -3.13 -11.49 20.80
CA LEU A 223 -1.93 -12.29 21.10
C LEU A 223 -0.74 -11.74 20.32
N SER A 224 -0.95 -11.37 19.06
CA SER A 224 0.06 -10.74 18.23
C SER A 224 -0.56 -9.77 17.24
N CYS A 225 0.07 -8.60 17.11
CA CYS A 225 -0.11 -7.73 15.96
C CYS A 225 1.09 -7.92 15.03
N ILE A 226 0.86 -8.27 13.76
CA ILE A 226 1.91 -8.38 12.76
C ILE A 226 1.77 -7.14 11.85
N SER A 227 2.44 -6.03 12.14
CA SER A 227 3.55 -5.86 13.11
C SER A 227 3.44 -4.65 14.03
N GLY A 228 2.37 -3.86 13.98
CA GLY A 228 2.24 -2.60 14.72
C GLY A 228 2.37 -2.76 16.24
N ASP A 229 3.35 -2.06 16.84
CA ASP A 229 3.68 -2.11 18.28
C ASP A 229 4.07 -3.50 18.82
N ALA A 230 4.38 -4.44 17.92
CA ALA A 230 4.66 -5.81 18.32
C ALA A 230 5.98 -5.94 19.09
N LYS A 231 6.06 -6.98 19.90
CA LYS A 231 7.27 -7.49 20.52
C LYS A 231 7.65 -8.84 19.90
N TYR A 232 8.93 -9.17 19.89
CA TYR A 232 9.41 -10.40 19.25
C TYR A 232 8.66 -11.64 19.76
N HIS A 233 8.53 -11.78 21.08
CA HIS A 233 7.92 -12.94 21.73
C HIS A 233 6.42 -13.09 21.39
N GLU A 234 5.70 -11.99 21.17
CA GLU A 234 4.30 -12.00 20.73
C GLU A 234 4.20 -12.56 19.30
N VAL A 235 5.09 -12.13 18.40
CA VAL A 235 5.13 -12.64 17.03
C VAL A 235 5.57 -14.11 16.99
N ALA A 236 6.50 -14.52 17.85
CA ALA A 236 6.96 -15.90 17.95
C ALA A 236 5.85 -16.85 18.45
N SER A 237 5.04 -16.39 19.42
CA SER A 237 3.95 -17.16 20.03
C SER A 237 2.60 -17.07 19.30
N SER A 238 2.39 -16.07 18.44
CA SER A 238 1.95 -16.26 17.06
C SER A 238 0.86 -17.31 16.80
N HIS A 239 1.36 -18.52 16.59
CA HIS A 239 0.67 -19.75 16.22
C HIS A 239 -0.33 -20.29 17.25
N ARG A 240 -0.50 -19.64 18.42
CA ARG A 240 -1.47 -20.07 19.45
C ARG A 240 -2.81 -19.34 19.44
N ALA A 241 -2.96 -18.31 18.60
CA ALA A 241 -4.22 -17.60 18.45
C ALA A 241 -5.37 -18.53 17.98
N LYS A 242 -6.60 -18.11 18.24
CA LYS A 242 -7.82 -18.84 17.84
C LYS A 242 -8.35 -18.36 16.49
N ALA A 243 -8.17 -17.09 16.17
CA ALA A 243 -8.55 -16.50 14.90
C ALA A 243 -7.55 -15.43 14.47
N ALA A 244 -7.57 -15.05 13.20
CA ALA A 244 -6.80 -13.93 12.69
C ALA A 244 -7.66 -12.98 11.84
N MET A 245 -7.35 -11.69 11.92
CA MET A 245 -7.91 -10.69 11.02
C MET A 245 -6.80 -10.11 10.16
N MET A 246 -7.00 -10.06 8.85
CA MET A 246 -6.14 -9.31 7.95
C MET A 246 -6.69 -7.90 7.70
N VAL A 247 -5.94 -6.89 8.12
CA VAL A 247 -6.34 -5.49 8.03
C VAL A 247 -5.97 -4.89 6.69
N CYS A 248 -6.98 -4.49 5.92
CA CYS A 248 -6.89 -3.62 4.74
C CYS A 248 -5.71 -3.92 3.78
N SER A 249 -5.30 -5.18 3.62
CA SER A 249 -4.20 -5.51 2.71
C SER A 249 -4.03 -6.99 2.36
N LYS A 250 -3.83 -7.27 1.07
CA LYS A 250 -3.31 -8.55 0.58
C LYS A 250 -1.78 -8.65 0.64
N ALA A 251 -1.12 -7.70 1.29
CA ALA A 251 0.34 -7.63 1.41
C ALA A 251 0.95 -8.81 2.16
N MET A 252 0.21 -9.40 3.10
CA MET A 252 0.67 -10.52 3.94
C MET A 252 -0.33 -11.68 3.96
N ILE A 253 -1.11 -11.85 2.87
CA ILE A 253 -2.07 -12.96 2.74
C ILE A 253 -1.43 -14.35 2.85
N ASN A 254 -0.16 -14.45 2.46
CA ASN A 254 0.63 -15.67 2.63
C ASN A 254 0.81 -16.05 4.09
N ILE A 255 0.88 -15.08 5.03
CA ILE A 255 0.92 -15.37 6.47
C ILE A 255 -0.40 -15.98 6.90
N ALA A 256 -1.52 -15.30 6.66
CA ALA A 256 -2.83 -15.75 7.13
C ALA A 256 -3.19 -17.14 6.58
N ARG A 257 -3.04 -17.37 5.28
CA ARG A 257 -3.26 -18.69 4.67
C ARG A 257 -2.35 -19.77 5.27
N LYS A 258 -1.06 -19.50 5.44
CA LYS A 258 -0.14 -20.51 5.99
C LYS A 258 -0.39 -20.75 7.49
N MET A 259 -0.91 -19.78 8.23
CA MET A 259 -1.33 -19.98 9.62
C MET A 259 -2.59 -20.84 9.70
N GLU A 260 -3.54 -20.65 8.78
CA GLU A 260 -4.68 -21.54 8.62
C GLU A 260 -4.23 -22.97 8.30
N GLU A 261 -3.36 -23.15 7.30
CA GLU A 261 -2.86 -24.48 6.89
C GLU A 261 -2.02 -25.20 7.95
N ARG A 262 -1.13 -24.46 8.65
CA ARG A 262 -0.16 -25.06 9.59
C ARG A 262 -0.70 -25.18 11.01
N TYR A 263 -1.60 -24.29 11.40
CA TYR A 263 -2.00 -24.13 12.81
C TYR A 263 -3.53 -24.11 13.00
N ASP A 264 -4.33 -24.30 11.94
CA ASP A 264 -5.80 -24.28 11.99
C ASP A 264 -6.33 -22.95 12.57
N ILE A 265 -5.71 -21.83 12.19
CA ILE A 265 -6.15 -20.48 12.58
C ILE A 265 -6.97 -19.88 11.43
N PRO A 266 -8.32 -19.89 11.51
CA PRO A 266 -9.17 -19.28 10.50
C PRO A 266 -8.94 -17.77 10.46
N PHE A 267 -9.12 -17.19 9.28
CA PHE A 267 -8.97 -15.75 9.10
C PHE A 267 -10.04 -15.15 8.19
N PHE A 268 -10.20 -13.84 8.29
CA PHE A 268 -11.00 -13.04 7.37
C PHE A 268 -10.25 -11.74 7.01
N GLU A 269 -10.64 -11.13 5.89
CA GLU A 269 -10.20 -9.79 5.51
C GLU A 269 -11.20 -8.77 6.08
N GLY A 270 -10.72 -7.74 6.77
CA GLY A 270 -11.57 -6.67 7.29
C GLY A 270 -10.86 -5.32 7.37
N SER A 271 -11.57 -4.31 7.86
CA SER A 271 -11.10 -2.92 7.88
C SER A 271 -11.44 -2.23 9.20
N PHE A 272 -10.48 -1.49 9.73
CA PHE A 272 -10.71 -0.56 10.84
C PHE A 272 -10.97 0.88 10.38
N TYR A 273 -10.98 1.14 9.07
CA TYR A 273 -11.37 2.43 8.52
C TYR A 273 -12.86 2.40 8.21
N GLY A 274 -13.61 3.41 8.66
CA GLY A 274 -15.06 3.46 8.51
C GLY A 274 -15.80 2.93 9.74
N ILE A 275 -16.92 3.58 10.06
CA ILE A 275 -17.74 3.20 11.22
C ILE A 275 -18.37 1.83 11.00
N GLY A 276 -19.02 1.60 9.85
CA GLY A 276 -19.62 0.31 9.51
C GLY A 276 -18.60 -0.83 9.36
N ASP A 277 -17.50 -0.58 8.65
CA ASP A 277 -16.40 -1.55 8.47
C ASP A 277 -15.78 -2.00 9.82
N MET A 278 -15.62 -1.06 10.77
CA MET A 278 -15.17 -1.37 12.12
C MET A 278 -16.17 -2.28 12.84
N SER A 279 -17.47 -1.96 12.77
CA SER A 279 -18.55 -2.77 13.34
C SER A 279 -18.57 -4.19 12.76
N ASP A 280 -18.47 -4.31 11.44
CA ASP A 280 -18.43 -5.61 10.75
C ASP A 280 -17.18 -6.41 11.12
N SER A 281 -16.04 -5.74 11.29
CA SER A 281 -14.82 -6.39 11.75
C SER A 281 -14.95 -6.93 13.18
N LEU A 282 -15.61 -6.20 14.09
CA LEU A 282 -15.90 -6.70 15.45
C LEU A 282 -16.82 -7.93 15.42
N ARG A 283 -17.87 -7.91 14.59
CA ARG A 283 -18.79 -9.04 14.40
C ARG A 283 -18.08 -10.29 13.89
N GLU A 284 -17.24 -10.13 12.86
CA GLU A 284 -16.52 -11.26 12.27
C GLU A 284 -15.46 -11.84 13.22
N ILE A 285 -14.77 -10.99 14.00
CA ILE A 285 -13.90 -11.47 15.08
C ILE A 285 -14.70 -12.30 16.09
N ALA A 286 -15.83 -11.78 16.57
CA ALA A 286 -16.67 -12.47 17.53
C ALA A 286 -17.18 -13.81 16.97
N ARG A 287 -17.65 -13.82 15.71
CA ARG A 287 -18.12 -15.03 15.01
C ARG A 287 -17.04 -16.11 14.97
N LEU A 288 -15.82 -15.78 14.52
CA LEU A 288 -14.73 -16.75 14.42
C LEU A 288 -14.29 -17.29 15.78
N LEU A 289 -14.27 -16.44 16.82
CA LEU A 289 -13.95 -16.89 18.17
C LEU A 289 -15.02 -17.84 18.71
N ILE A 290 -16.30 -17.56 18.49
CA ILE A 290 -17.42 -18.44 18.88
C ILE A 290 -17.32 -19.78 18.16
N GLU A 291 -17.02 -19.79 16.85
CA GLU A 291 -16.79 -21.02 16.09
C GLU A 291 -15.62 -21.85 16.63
N LYS A 292 -14.62 -21.19 17.24
CA LYS A 292 -13.49 -21.83 17.92
C LYS A 292 -13.74 -22.15 19.40
N GLY A 293 -14.97 -21.99 19.88
CA GLY A 293 -15.39 -22.42 21.22
C GLY A 293 -15.39 -21.32 22.29
N ALA A 294 -15.37 -20.05 21.90
CA ALA A 294 -15.68 -18.94 22.81
C ALA A 294 -17.18 -18.92 23.17
N ASP A 295 -17.52 -18.25 24.27
CA ASP A 295 -18.90 -18.11 24.74
C ASP A 295 -19.79 -17.40 23.69
N PRO A 296 -20.96 -17.97 23.30
CA PRO A 296 -21.91 -17.31 22.41
C PRO A 296 -22.37 -15.91 22.86
N GLU A 297 -22.37 -15.62 24.17
CA GLU A 297 -22.70 -14.28 24.72
C GLU A 297 -21.74 -13.18 24.20
N LEU A 298 -20.57 -13.55 23.68
CA LEU A 298 -19.63 -12.62 23.06
C LEU A 298 -20.30 -11.79 21.95
N MET A 299 -21.22 -12.37 21.18
CA MET A 299 -21.91 -11.64 20.10
C MET A 299 -22.83 -10.54 20.67
N ASP A 300 -23.60 -10.84 21.71
CA ASP A 300 -24.52 -9.86 22.33
C ASP A 300 -23.74 -8.68 22.95
N ARG A 301 -22.61 -8.97 23.60
CA ARG A 301 -21.70 -7.94 24.11
C ARG A 301 -21.08 -7.11 23.00
N THR A 302 -20.73 -7.75 21.88
CA THR A 302 -20.18 -7.08 20.69
C THR A 302 -21.20 -6.11 20.09
N GLU A 303 -22.45 -6.53 19.90
CA GLU A 303 -23.51 -5.64 19.40
C GLU A 303 -23.79 -4.48 20.35
N ALA A 304 -23.74 -4.69 21.66
CA ALA A 304 -23.91 -3.61 22.63
C ALA A 304 -22.81 -2.55 22.53
N VAL A 305 -21.54 -2.97 22.35
CA VAL A 305 -20.41 -2.05 22.12
C VAL A 305 -20.58 -1.32 20.78
N ILE A 306 -20.94 -2.03 19.71
CA ILE A 306 -21.14 -1.45 18.38
C ILE A 306 -22.22 -0.36 18.44
N GLN A 307 -23.41 -0.67 18.97
CA GLN A 307 -24.51 0.30 19.04
C GLN A 307 -24.12 1.57 19.81
N ARG A 308 -23.39 1.41 20.93
CA ARG A 308 -22.91 2.52 21.74
C ARG A 308 -21.91 3.39 20.97
N GLU A 309 -20.87 2.78 20.39
CA GLU A 309 -19.79 3.53 19.74
C GLU A 309 -20.23 4.14 18.41
N GLU A 310 -21.08 3.47 17.64
CA GLU A 310 -21.67 4.06 16.43
C GLU A 310 -22.48 5.31 16.77
N ALA A 311 -23.40 5.22 17.75
CA ALA A 311 -24.21 6.37 18.17
C ALA A 311 -23.33 7.55 18.62
N ARG A 312 -22.30 7.26 19.42
CA ARG A 312 -21.34 8.25 19.90
C ARG A 312 -20.52 8.89 18.77
N ALA A 313 -20.08 8.10 17.80
CA ALA A 313 -19.32 8.60 16.65
C ALA A 313 -20.20 9.49 15.76
N TRP A 314 -21.42 9.06 15.47
CA TRP A 314 -22.36 9.83 14.64
C TRP A 314 -22.79 11.14 15.30
N GLU A 315 -23.04 11.13 16.61
CA GLU A 315 -23.32 12.36 17.37
C GLU A 315 -22.19 13.38 17.24
N ARG A 316 -20.93 12.91 17.25
CA ARG A 316 -19.75 13.77 17.13
C ARG A 316 -19.42 14.19 15.72
N ILE A 317 -19.84 13.42 14.71
CA ILE A 317 -19.70 13.79 13.30
C ILE A 317 -20.79 14.79 12.88
N ALA A 318 -21.97 14.73 13.50
CA ALA A 318 -23.12 15.56 13.14
C ALA A 318 -22.83 17.08 13.03
N PRO A 319 -22.04 17.72 13.93
CA PRO A 319 -21.69 19.14 13.81
C PRO A 319 -20.91 19.51 12.55
N TYR A 320 -20.16 18.56 11.97
CA TYR A 320 -19.39 18.79 10.74
C TYR A 320 -20.24 18.61 9.48
N LYS A 321 -21.31 17.80 9.56
CA LYS A 321 -22.13 17.41 8.40
C LYS A 321 -22.67 18.61 7.64
N GLU A 322 -23.18 19.64 8.33
CA GLU A 322 -23.71 20.84 7.68
C GLU A 322 -22.66 21.55 6.83
N ARG A 323 -21.40 21.62 7.29
CA ARG A 323 -20.30 22.29 6.60
C ARG A 323 -19.70 21.43 5.49
N LEU A 324 -19.66 20.12 5.68
CA LEU A 324 -19.02 19.18 4.76
C LEU A 324 -19.97 18.64 3.68
N THR A 325 -21.29 18.77 3.84
CA THR A 325 -22.26 18.30 2.86
C THR A 325 -22.02 18.93 1.49
N GLY A 326 -21.87 18.09 0.45
CA GLY A 326 -21.63 18.51 -0.92
C GLY A 326 -20.19 18.92 -1.23
N LYS A 327 -19.26 18.77 -0.28
CA LYS A 327 -17.83 19.00 -0.53
C LYS A 327 -17.23 17.85 -1.32
N LYS A 328 -16.50 18.21 -2.37
CA LYS A 328 -15.93 17.28 -3.35
C LYS A 328 -14.53 16.83 -2.94
N VAL A 329 -14.30 15.53 -2.88
CA VAL A 329 -13.02 14.94 -2.44
C VAL A 329 -12.37 14.17 -3.59
N LEU A 330 -11.11 14.49 -3.85
CA LEU A 330 -10.23 13.70 -4.72
C LEU A 330 -9.40 12.74 -3.87
N LEU A 331 -9.65 11.44 -4.00
CA LEU A 331 -9.03 10.40 -3.17
C LEU A 331 -7.95 9.64 -3.96
N ILE A 332 -6.66 9.86 -3.63
CA ILE A 332 -5.54 9.19 -4.29
C ILE A 332 -4.77 8.35 -3.28
N THR A 333 -5.18 7.08 -3.11
CA THR A 333 -4.53 6.14 -2.16
C THR A 333 -4.01 4.88 -2.82
N GLY A 334 -3.24 4.11 -2.05
CA GLY A 334 -2.79 2.77 -2.44
C GLY A 334 -3.89 1.71 -2.37
N GLY A 335 -4.92 1.81 -3.21
CA GLY A 335 -5.94 0.82 -3.63
C GLY A 335 -6.72 -0.04 -2.62
N VAL A 336 -6.22 -0.38 -1.43
CA VAL A 336 -6.99 -1.17 -0.43
C VAL A 336 -7.64 -0.28 0.62
N LYS A 337 -7.02 0.86 0.95
CA LYS A 337 -7.62 1.88 1.84
C LYS A 337 -8.70 2.71 1.15
N SER A 338 -8.73 2.73 -0.19
CA SER A 338 -9.62 3.63 -0.94
C SER A 338 -11.09 3.39 -0.59
N TRP A 339 -11.55 2.13 -0.57
CA TRP A 339 -12.98 1.81 -0.40
C TRP A 339 -13.55 2.16 0.97
N SER A 340 -12.97 1.62 2.05
CA SER A 340 -13.51 1.84 3.38
C SER A 340 -13.45 3.32 3.79
N VAL A 341 -12.48 4.07 3.27
CA VAL A 341 -12.44 5.52 3.39
C VAL A 341 -13.52 6.19 2.53
N VAL A 342 -13.80 5.72 1.30
CA VAL A 342 -14.91 6.23 0.46
C VAL A 342 -16.24 6.16 1.21
N ALA A 343 -16.60 4.98 1.72
CA ALA A 343 -17.88 4.78 2.41
C ALA A 343 -18.02 5.75 3.59
N ALA A 344 -16.98 5.87 4.40
CA ALA A 344 -16.99 6.74 5.57
C ALA A 344 -17.06 8.24 5.21
N LEU A 345 -16.40 8.67 4.12
CA LEU A 345 -16.50 10.05 3.61
C LEU A 345 -17.92 10.35 3.11
N GLN A 346 -18.54 9.42 2.38
CA GLN A 346 -19.91 9.58 1.88
C GLN A 346 -20.93 9.67 3.03
N GLU A 347 -20.78 8.84 4.06
CA GLU A 347 -21.64 8.89 5.25
C GLU A 347 -21.51 10.22 6.02
N ALA A 348 -20.32 10.84 6.00
CA ALA A 348 -20.08 12.18 6.54
C ALA A 348 -20.62 13.33 5.65
N GLY A 349 -21.16 13.03 4.47
CA GLY A 349 -21.77 13.99 3.54
C GLY A 349 -20.86 14.50 2.43
N LEU A 350 -19.64 13.96 2.30
CA LEU A 350 -18.72 14.35 1.23
C LEU A 350 -19.00 13.58 -0.07
N GLU A 351 -18.78 14.24 -1.20
CA GLU A 351 -18.94 13.66 -2.54
C GLU A 351 -17.58 13.29 -3.12
N LEU A 352 -17.41 12.07 -3.65
CA LEU A 352 -16.16 11.69 -4.29
C LEU A 352 -16.20 12.01 -5.78
N VAL A 353 -15.26 12.83 -6.25
CA VAL A 353 -15.15 13.19 -7.68
C VAL A 353 -14.18 12.30 -8.45
N GLY A 354 -13.31 11.61 -7.73
CA GLY A 354 -12.37 10.65 -8.31
C GLY A 354 -11.67 9.84 -7.24
N THR A 355 -11.43 8.56 -7.54
CA THR A 355 -10.65 7.68 -6.68
C THR A 355 -9.64 6.88 -7.47
N SER A 356 -8.44 6.70 -6.92
CA SER A 356 -7.44 5.82 -7.52
C SER A 356 -7.78 4.34 -7.29
N VAL A 357 -7.97 3.61 -8.39
CA VAL A 357 -8.27 2.16 -8.38
C VAL A 357 -7.05 1.30 -8.74
N LYS A 358 -5.85 1.89 -8.82
CA LYS A 358 -4.62 1.28 -9.35
C LYS A 358 -4.25 -0.07 -8.69
N LYS A 359 -4.60 -0.25 -7.42
CA LYS A 359 -4.30 -1.47 -6.64
C LYS A 359 -5.56 -2.17 -6.07
N SER A 360 -6.75 -1.74 -6.47
CA SER A 360 -8.03 -2.29 -6.00
C SER A 360 -8.36 -3.61 -6.71
N THR A 361 -9.10 -4.49 -6.04
CA THR A 361 -9.54 -5.78 -6.62
C THR A 361 -10.68 -5.58 -7.62
N LYS A 362 -11.08 -6.64 -8.35
CA LYS A 362 -12.24 -6.56 -9.26
C LYS A 362 -13.52 -6.29 -8.46
N GLU A 363 -13.71 -6.96 -7.33
CA GLU A 363 -14.85 -6.77 -6.42
C GLU A 363 -14.87 -5.33 -5.87
N ASP A 364 -13.71 -4.79 -5.45
CA ASP A 364 -13.63 -3.39 -5.01
C ASP A 364 -14.03 -2.44 -6.14
N LYS A 365 -13.56 -2.68 -7.37
CA LYS A 365 -13.92 -1.85 -8.54
C LYS A 365 -15.42 -1.91 -8.84
N GLU A 366 -16.07 -3.06 -8.71
CA GLU A 366 -17.51 -3.21 -8.94
C GLU A 366 -18.32 -2.47 -7.87
N LYS A 367 -17.97 -2.63 -6.59
CA LYS A 367 -18.60 -1.88 -5.49
C LYS A 367 -18.40 -0.36 -5.61
N ILE A 368 -17.21 0.08 -6.02
CA ILE A 368 -16.91 1.49 -6.31
C ILE A 368 -17.82 2.02 -7.42
N LYS A 369 -18.05 1.25 -8.49
CA LYS A 369 -18.97 1.62 -9.58
C LYS A 369 -20.42 1.79 -9.10
N GLU A 370 -20.90 0.91 -8.24
CA GLU A 370 -22.26 0.96 -7.71
C GLU A 370 -22.50 2.19 -6.82
N LEU A 371 -21.53 2.55 -5.96
CA LEU A 371 -21.67 3.67 -5.03
C LEU A 371 -21.31 5.05 -5.61
N MET A 372 -20.36 5.11 -6.55
CA MET A 372 -19.92 6.40 -7.10
C MET A 372 -20.88 6.97 -8.17
N GLY A 373 -21.86 6.19 -8.63
CA GLY A 373 -22.75 6.60 -9.72
C GLY A 373 -22.02 6.73 -11.06
N GLN A 374 -22.75 7.19 -12.11
CA GLN A 374 -22.20 7.31 -13.46
C GLN A 374 -21.18 8.46 -13.64
N ASP A 375 -21.10 9.40 -12.69
CA ASP A 375 -20.36 10.65 -12.86
C ASP A 375 -18.94 10.66 -12.26
N ALA A 376 -18.53 9.64 -11.51
CA ALA A 376 -17.20 9.65 -10.90
C ALA A 376 -16.15 8.89 -11.71
N HIS A 377 -14.99 9.54 -11.89
CA HIS A 377 -13.90 8.98 -12.68
C HIS A 377 -13.04 8.00 -11.87
N MET A 378 -13.01 6.74 -12.30
CA MET A 378 -12.01 5.78 -11.83
C MET A 378 -10.65 6.09 -12.47
N ILE A 379 -9.67 6.42 -11.64
CA ILE A 379 -8.36 6.87 -12.13
C ILE A 379 -7.33 5.75 -11.94
N GLU A 380 -6.88 5.14 -13.02
CA GLU A 380 -5.86 4.08 -12.97
C GLU A 380 -4.43 4.62 -12.80
N ASP A 381 -4.14 5.74 -13.45
CA ASP A 381 -2.92 6.52 -13.24
C ASP A 381 -3.24 7.99 -13.50
N MET A 382 -2.73 8.88 -12.66
CA MET A 382 -2.85 10.33 -12.86
C MET A 382 -1.46 10.91 -12.83
N THR A 383 -1.11 11.66 -13.87
CA THR A 383 0.13 12.41 -13.89
C THR A 383 0.03 13.59 -12.92
N PRO A 384 1.16 14.10 -12.40
CA PRO A 384 1.16 15.31 -11.58
C PRO A 384 0.50 16.52 -12.26
N ARG A 385 0.57 16.62 -13.59
CA ARG A 385 -0.07 17.70 -14.36
C ARG A 385 -1.58 17.57 -14.40
N GLU A 386 -2.12 16.37 -14.61
CA GLU A 386 -3.57 16.12 -14.56
C GLU A 386 -4.13 16.35 -13.16
N MET A 387 -3.43 15.88 -12.12
CA MET A 387 -3.79 16.18 -10.72
C MET A 387 -3.86 17.69 -10.49
N PHE A 388 -2.83 18.43 -10.93
CA PHE A 388 -2.79 19.88 -10.79
C PHE A 388 -3.94 20.57 -11.53
N LYS A 389 -4.25 20.14 -12.76
CA LYS A 389 -5.35 20.70 -13.56
C LYS A 389 -6.71 20.45 -12.88
N MET A 390 -6.99 19.23 -12.46
CA MET A 390 -8.24 18.89 -11.77
C MET A 390 -8.45 19.73 -10.50
N LEU A 391 -7.37 19.96 -9.74
CA LEU A 391 -7.41 20.78 -8.53
C LEU A 391 -7.52 22.29 -8.83
N SER A 392 -6.80 22.77 -9.85
CA SER A 392 -6.86 24.18 -10.28
C SER A 392 -8.20 24.56 -10.90
N ASP A 393 -8.83 23.64 -11.63
CA ASP A 393 -10.15 23.81 -12.24
C ASP A 393 -11.28 23.67 -11.18
N ALA A 394 -10.94 23.60 -9.89
CA ALA A 394 -11.85 23.47 -8.74
C ALA A 394 -12.83 22.30 -8.84
N GLN A 395 -12.43 21.20 -9.49
CA GLN A 395 -13.26 20.00 -9.62
C GLN A 395 -13.32 19.20 -8.32
N ALA A 396 -12.43 19.46 -7.36
CA ALA A 396 -12.44 18.93 -6.00
C ALA A 396 -12.18 20.06 -4.99
N ASP A 397 -12.81 20.02 -3.82
CA ASP A 397 -12.56 20.96 -2.71
C ASP A 397 -11.34 20.56 -1.86
N ILE A 398 -11.00 19.28 -1.79
CA ILE A 398 -9.86 18.75 -1.03
C ILE A 398 -9.28 17.50 -1.71
N MET A 399 -7.96 17.34 -1.61
CA MET A 399 -7.27 16.10 -1.99
C MET A 399 -6.83 15.30 -0.76
N LEU A 400 -7.23 14.03 -0.71
CA LEU A 400 -6.75 13.06 0.27
C LEU A 400 -5.75 12.12 -0.41
N SER A 401 -4.47 12.21 -0.06
CA SER A 401 -3.43 11.40 -0.70
C SER A 401 -2.20 11.18 0.19
N GLY A 402 -1.05 10.77 -0.36
CA GLY A 402 0.21 10.63 0.39
C GLY A 402 1.19 11.77 0.12
N GLY A 403 2.29 11.85 0.88
CA GLY A 403 3.20 13.01 0.87
C GLY A 403 3.82 13.35 -0.50
N ARG A 404 3.94 12.37 -1.42
CA ARG A 404 4.46 12.61 -2.77
C ARG A 404 3.59 13.55 -3.61
N SER A 405 2.28 13.58 -3.36
CA SER A 405 1.31 14.42 -4.09
C SER A 405 0.94 15.69 -3.33
N GLN A 406 1.41 15.87 -2.09
CA GLN A 406 1.15 17.04 -1.25
C GLN A 406 1.42 18.36 -1.99
N PHE A 407 2.64 18.51 -2.52
CA PHE A 407 3.06 19.76 -3.15
C PHE A 407 2.30 20.08 -4.45
N ILE A 408 1.66 19.10 -5.07
CA ILE A 408 0.80 19.33 -6.24
C ILE A 408 -0.44 20.09 -5.80
N ALA A 409 -1.14 19.62 -4.75
CA ALA A 409 -2.31 20.32 -4.23
C ALA A 409 -1.96 21.69 -3.64
N LEU A 410 -0.86 21.80 -2.90
CA LEU A 410 -0.45 23.09 -2.33
C LEU A 410 -0.11 24.11 -3.42
N LYS A 411 0.51 23.70 -4.53
CA LYS A 411 0.73 24.57 -5.69
C LYS A 411 -0.56 24.98 -6.37
N ALA A 412 -1.55 24.09 -6.41
CA ALA A 412 -2.91 24.42 -6.87
C ALA A 412 -3.69 25.29 -5.84
N LYS A 413 -3.08 25.65 -4.70
CA LYS A 413 -3.72 26.41 -3.61
C LYS A 413 -4.98 25.72 -3.08
N MET A 414 -4.92 24.38 -3.01
CA MET A 414 -6.01 23.53 -2.58
C MET A 414 -5.71 22.79 -1.28
N PRO A 415 -6.73 22.59 -0.42
CA PRO A 415 -6.65 21.74 0.76
C PRO A 415 -6.11 20.35 0.44
N TRP A 416 -5.24 19.85 1.34
CA TRP A 416 -4.67 18.52 1.26
C TRP A 416 -4.62 17.88 2.64
N LEU A 417 -4.93 16.58 2.70
CA LEU A 417 -4.80 15.76 3.89
C LEU A 417 -4.02 14.48 3.60
N ASP A 418 -3.04 14.18 4.44
CA ASP A 418 -2.31 12.92 4.39
C ASP A 418 -3.14 11.80 5.02
N ILE A 419 -3.43 10.77 4.22
CA ILE A 419 -4.11 9.54 4.68
C ILE A 419 -3.25 8.29 4.46
N ASN A 420 -2.00 8.48 4.06
CA ASN A 420 -1.02 7.44 3.83
C ASN A 420 -0.07 7.31 5.03
N GLN A 421 1.02 6.58 4.84
CA GLN A 421 1.97 6.17 5.88
C GLN A 421 2.72 7.30 6.59
N GLU A 422 2.76 8.51 6.02
CA GLU A 422 3.43 9.68 6.61
C GLU A 422 2.50 10.51 7.51
N ARG A 423 1.21 10.14 7.62
CA ARG A 423 0.22 10.85 8.45
C ARG A 423 0.59 10.91 9.93
N HIS A 424 0.13 11.97 10.59
CA HIS A 424 0.36 12.21 12.02
C HIS A 424 -0.84 11.88 12.92
N HIS A 425 -2.03 11.68 12.33
CA HIS A 425 -3.27 11.38 13.02
C HIS A 425 -3.69 9.93 12.78
N ALA A 426 -4.31 9.33 13.79
CA ALA A 426 -4.88 7.99 13.69
C ALA A 426 -6.31 8.09 13.14
N PHE A 427 -6.63 7.31 12.11
CA PHE A 427 -7.96 7.33 11.48
C PHE A 427 -8.71 5.99 11.57
N ALA A 428 -8.18 5.05 12.35
CA ALA A 428 -8.80 3.75 12.57
C ALA A 428 -9.78 3.79 13.75
N GLY A 429 -10.80 2.93 13.70
CA GLY A 429 -11.87 2.82 14.67
C GLY A 429 -12.85 3.99 14.63
N TYR A 430 -13.84 3.94 15.53
CA TYR A 430 -14.88 4.97 15.64
C TYR A 430 -14.29 6.36 15.94
N GLU A 431 -13.34 6.44 16.87
CA GLU A 431 -12.64 7.69 17.22
C GLU A 431 -11.82 8.24 16.06
N GLY A 432 -11.06 7.37 15.39
CA GLY A 432 -10.24 7.78 14.24
C GLY A 432 -11.08 8.34 13.10
N MET A 433 -12.32 7.86 12.91
CA MET A 433 -13.23 8.43 11.92
C MET A 433 -13.72 9.83 12.28
N VAL A 434 -14.00 10.09 13.56
CA VAL A 434 -14.31 11.45 14.03
C VAL A 434 -13.12 12.37 13.79
N ASP A 435 -11.90 11.90 14.10
CA ASP A 435 -10.67 12.65 13.87
C ASP A 435 -10.44 12.93 12.39
N LEU A 436 -10.68 11.97 11.50
CA LEU A 436 -10.58 12.16 10.05
C LEU A 436 -11.50 13.29 9.58
N VAL A 437 -12.78 13.24 9.97
CA VAL A 437 -13.77 14.27 9.62
C VAL A 437 -13.36 15.63 10.18
N SER A 438 -12.87 15.68 11.42
CA SER A 438 -12.39 16.92 12.02
C SER A 438 -11.17 17.48 11.30
N GLU A 439 -10.22 16.65 10.85
CA GLU A 439 -9.04 17.10 10.11
C GLU A 439 -9.40 17.55 8.69
N ILE A 440 -10.40 16.94 8.06
CA ILE A 440 -10.97 17.41 6.78
C ILE A 440 -11.58 18.81 6.95
N ASP A 441 -12.39 19.03 7.99
CA ASP A 441 -12.96 20.37 8.27
C ASP A 441 -11.86 21.41 8.49
N LYS A 442 -10.85 21.11 9.31
CA LYS A 442 -9.71 22.00 9.55
C LYS A 442 -8.94 22.30 8.26
N ALA A 443 -8.72 21.30 7.42
CA ALA A 443 -8.01 21.46 6.16
C ALA A 443 -8.80 22.32 5.18
N LEU A 444 -10.11 22.07 5.02
CA LEU A 444 -10.99 22.82 4.10
C LEU A 444 -11.13 24.29 4.51
N TYR A 445 -11.31 24.55 5.80
CA TYR A 445 -11.65 25.89 6.31
C TYR A 445 -10.48 26.63 6.94
N ASN A 446 -9.24 26.21 6.63
CA ASN A 446 -8.07 26.94 7.08
C ASN A 446 -8.06 28.36 6.47
N PRO A 447 -7.91 29.42 7.28
CA PRO A 447 -7.93 30.81 6.79
C PRO A 447 -6.77 31.14 5.83
N ILE A 448 -5.77 30.26 5.71
CA ILE A 448 -4.69 30.42 4.74
C ILE A 448 -5.22 30.44 3.30
N TRP A 449 -6.30 29.73 2.99
CA TRP A 449 -6.82 29.64 1.63
C TRP A 449 -7.32 30.98 1.11
N ASP A 450 -7.98 31.75 1.96
CA ASP A 450 -8.38 33.12 1.63
C ASP A 450 -7.18 34.04 1.39
N GLN A 451 -6.05 33.81 2.06
CA GLN A 451 -4.85 34.62 1.89
C GLN A 451 -4.10 34.28 0.60
N VAL A 452 -3.88 33.00 0.32
CA VAL A 452 -3.09 32.56 -0.85
C VAL A 452 -3.84 32.69 -2.17
N ARG A 453 -5.17 32.76 -2.13
CA ARG A 453 -6.04 32.96 -3.30
C ARG A 453 -6.32 34.43 -3.61
N ARG A 454 -5.96 35.37 -2.71
CA ARG A 454 -5.98 36.81 -3.03
C ARG A 454 -4.85 37.13 -3.99
N ALA A 455 -5.10 38.09 -4.88
CA ALA A 455 -4.05 38.72 -5.66
C ALA A 455 -3.00 39.33 -4.71
N ALA A 456 -1.72 39.24 -5.08
CA ALA A 456 -0.69 39.85 -4.26
C ALA A 456 -0.87 41.39 -4.26
N PRO A 457 -0.54 42.10 -3.17
CA PRO A 457 -0.70 43.56 -3.12
C PRO A 457 0.12 44.33 -4.15
N TRP A 458 1.14 43.69 -4.73
CA TRP A 458 1.98 44.23 -5.79
C TRP A 458 1.63 43.68 -7.18
N ASP A 459 0.60 42.83 -7.30
CA ASP A 459 0.04 42.47 -8.60
C ASP A 459 -0.73 43.68 -9.12
N ASP A 460 -0.10 44.42 -10.02
CA ASP A 460 -0.57 45.62 -10.70
C ASP A 460 -1.60 45.33 -11.81
N GLY A 461 -2.16 44.12 -11.82
CA GLY A 461 -3.04 43.63 -12.87
C GLY A 461 -2.29 43.18 -14.13
N GLU A 462 -0.95 43.18 -14.11
CA GLU A 462 -0.16 42.50 -15.14
C GLU A 462 -0.31 40.98 -15.04
N GLU A 463 -0.29 40.33 -16.20
CA GLU A 463 -0.38 38.87 -16.32
C GLU A 463 0.81 38.21 -15.60
N SER A 464 0.55 37.53 -14.49
CA SER A 464 1.55 36.75 -13.77
C SER A 464 2.25 35.72 -14.68
N TRP A 465 3.48 35.34 -14.33
CA TRP A 465 4.16 34.25 -15.05
C TRP A 465 3.37 32.92 -15.00
N GLU A 466 2.61 32.69 -13.92
CA GLU A 466 1.74 31.52 -13.73
C GLU A 466 0.56 31.56 -14.72
N SER A 467 -0.15 32.69 -14.80
CA SER A 467 -1.26 32.87 -15.73
C SER A 467 -0.81 32.80 -17.18
N ARG A 468 0.38 33.33 -17.51
CA ARG A 468 0.99 33.18 -18.84
C ARG A 468 1.30 31.73 -19.18
N ALA A 469 1.90 30.99 -18.26
CA ALA A 469 2.23 29.58 -18.45
C ALA A 469 0.97 28.70 -18.58
N LEU A 470 -0.08 29.00 -17.79
CA LEU A 470 -1.38 28.32 -17.90
C LEU A 470 -2.07 28.63 -19.22
N ALA A 471 -2.13 29.90 -19.62
CA ALA A 471 -2.74 30.33 -20.88
C ALA A 471 -2.01 29.73 -22.09
N GLU A 472 -0.67 29.64 -22.05
CA GLU A 472 0.12 28.99 -23.10
C GLU A 472 -0.19 27.48 -23.18
N ALA A 473 -0.28 26.80 -22.04
CA ALA A 473 -0.65 25.38 -22.00
C ALA A 473 -2.10 25.12 -22.46
N GLU A 474 -3.04 26.00 -22.10
CA GLU A 474 -4.44 25.94 -22.55
C GLU A 474 -4.58 26.25 -24.03
N ALA A 475 -3.84 27.24 -24.54
CA ALA A 475 -3.80 27.57 -25.96
C ALA A 475 -3.21 26.42 -26.78
N GLU A 476 -2.15 25.77 -26.28
CA GLU A 476 -1.62 24.56 -26.91
C GLU A 476 -2.67 23.44 -26.92
N ALA A 477 -3.33 23.18 -25.79
CA ALA A 477 -4.38 22.17 -25.69
C ALA A 477 -5.58 22.46 -26.61
N ALA A 478 -6.03 23.71 -26.65
CA ALA A 478 -7.13 24.16 -27.49
C ALA A 478 -6.77 24.13 -28.98
N ALA A 479 -5.55 24.51 -29.36
CA ALA A 479 -5.06 24.42 -30.74
C ALA A 479 -5.02 22.97 -31.23
N ILE A 480 -4.62 22.03 -30.37
CA ILE A 480 -4.68 20.60 -30.66
C ILE A 480 -6.14 20.17 -30.83
N ALA A 481 -7.03 20.52 -29.91
CA ALA A 481 -8.43 20.10 -29.95
C ALA A 481 -9.23 20.70 -31.12
N ALA A 482 -8.92 21.94 -31.52
CA ALA A 482 -9.59 22.66 -32.60
C ALA A 482 -9.14 22.22 -34.00
N ASP A 483 -7.99 21.55 -34.11
CA ASP A 483 -7.50 20.96 -35.35
C ASP A 483 -7.63 19.43 -35.26
N PRO A 484 -8.69 18.83 -35.84
CA PRO A 484 -8.89 17.39 -35.83
C PRO A 484 -7.72 16.60 -36.41
N VAL A 485 -6.95 17.19 -37.33
CA VAL A 485 -5.77 16.55 -37.93
C VAL A 485 -4.63 16.53 -36.93
N LEU A 486 -4.37 17.65 -36.24
CA LEU A 486 -3.35 17.75 -35.20
C LEU A 486 -3.69 16.92 -33.95
N ALA A 487 -4.97 16.90 -33.54
CA ALA A 487 -5.46 16.02 -32.48
C ALA A 487 -5.20 14.55 -32.82
N GLU A 488 -5.54 14.16 -34.04
CA GLU A 488 -5.32 12.80 -34.53
C GLU A 488 -3.83 12.48 -34.65
N GLU A 489 -3.00 13.41 -35.11
CA GLU A 489 -1.54 13.24 -35.18
C GLU A 489 -0.93 13.04 -33.79
N LYS A 490 -1.29 13.85 -32.79
CA LYS A 490 -0.81 13.68 -31.41
C LYS A 490 -1.33 12.40 -30.76
N ARG A 491 -2.59 12.03 -31.01
CA ARG A 491 -3.17 10.74 -30.55
C ARG A 491 -2.38 9.58 -31.14
N ARG A 492 -2.19 9.58 -32.46
CA ARG A 492 -1.44 8.54 -33.17
C ARG A 492 0.03 8.48 -32.73
N GLY A 493 0.66 9.62 -32.46
CA GLY A 493 2.03 9.71 -31.96
C GLY A 493 2.22 9.32 -30.49
N THR A 494 1.13 9.02 -29.76
CA THR A 494 1.22 8.61 -28.35
C THR A 494 1.90 7.24 -28.25
N GLN A 495 3.04 7.18 -27.55
CA GLN A 495 3.82 5.96 -27.40
C GLN A 495 3.08 4.90 -26.56
N ILE A 496 2.79 3.76 -27.20
CA ILE A 496 2.17 2.60 -26.56
C ILE A 496 3.23 1.66 -26.03
N CYS A 497 4.29 1.39 -26.80
CA CYS A 497 5.39 0.54 -26.37
C CYS A 497 6.70 1.34 -26.25
N ASN A 498 7.08 1.71 -25.04
CA ASN A 498 8.33 2.44 -24.81
C ASN A 498 9.57 1.58 -25.06
N CYS A 499 9.48 0.26 -24.84
CA CYS A 499 10.61 -0.67 -25.05
C CYS A 499 11.02 -0.82 -26.51
N LYS A 500 10.08 -0.60 -27.43
CA LYS A 500 10.29 -0.73 -28.88
C LYS A 500 9.98 0.57 -29.63
N ILE A 501 9.66 1.64 -28.90
CA ILE A 501 9.33 2.96 -29.43
C ILE A 501 8.22 2.85 -30.48
N VAL A 502 7.13 2.17 -30.12
CA VAL A 502 5.95 1.98 -30.99
C VAL A 502 4.80 2.85 -30.48
N ASP A 503 4.24 3.65 -31.37
CA ASP A 503 3.12 4.55 -31.08
C ASP A 503 1.76 3.94 -31.45
N THR A 504 0.70 4.69 -31.13
CA THR A 504 -0.70 4.28 -31.31
C THR A 504 -1.01 4.10 -32.80
N GLY A 505 -0.57 5.05 -33.64
CA GLY A 505 -0.81 5.04 -35.08
C GLY A 505 -0.20 3.80 -35.75
N THR A 506 1.03 3.45 -35.39
CA THR A 506 1.72 2.26 -35.88
C THR A 506 0.93 0.97 -35.56
N ILE A 507 0.34 0.89 -34.38
CA ILE A 507 -0.48 -0.27 -33.97
C ILE A 507 -1.80 -0.31 -34.74
N GLU A 508 -2.48 0.82 -34.87
CA GLU A 508 -3.73 0.88 -35.62
C GLU A 508 -3.56 0.56 -37.10
N ASP A 509 -2.48 1.04 -37.71
CA ASP A 509 -2.16 0.76 -39.11
C ASP A 509 -1.88 -0.74 -39.31
N ALA A 510 -1.13 -1.37 -38.41
CA ALA A 510 -0.91 -2.81 -38.45
C ALA A 510 -2.22 -3.61 -38.29
N ILE A 511 -3.09 -3.20 -37.35
CA ILE A 511 -4.40 -3.84 -37.14
C ILE A 511 -5.26 -3.73 -38.40
N LYS A 512 -5.29 -2.55 -39.04
CA LYS A 512 -6.09 -2.30 -40.24
C LYS A 512 -5.54 -3.03 -41.47
N ALA A 513 -4.22 -2.98 -41.69
CA ALA A 513 -3.56 -3.58 -42.84
C ALA A 513 -3.64 -5.11 -42.84
N ASP A 514 -3.40 -5.72 -41.67
CA ASP A 514 -3.27 -7.18 -41.57
C ASP A 514 -4.47 -7.84 -40.87
N HIS A 515 -5.56 -7.09 -40.64
CA HIS A 515 -6.80 -7.55 -39.99
C HIS A 515 -6.57 -8.29 -38.67
N LEU A 516 -5.67 -7.74 -37.84
CA LEU A 516 -5.27 -8.35 -36.58
C LEU A 516 -6.40 -8.28 -35.56
N THR A 517 -6.67 -9.39 -34.87
CA THR A 517 -7.79 -9.52 -33.90
C THR A 517 -7.33 -9.84 -32.48
N THR A 518 -6.03 -10.07 -32.29
CA THR A 518 -5.45 -10.46 -31.00
C THR A 518 -4.18 -9.67 -30.69
N VAL A 519 -3.88 -9.50 -29.40
CA VAL A 519 -2.66 -8.83 -28.94
C VAL A 519 -1.40 -9.54 -29.44
N ASP A 520 -1.43 -10.87 -29.53
CA ASP A 520 -0.29 -11.67 -30.01
C ASP A 520 -0.01 -11.41 -31.49
N GLN A 521 -1.05 -11.27 -32.31
CA GLN A 521 -0.94 -10.89 -33.72
C GLN A 521 -0.36 -9.47 -33.88
N VAL A 522 -0.84 -8.50 -33.10
CA VAL A 522 -0.27 -7.14 -33.09
C VAL A 522 1.18 -7.15 -32.63
N THR A 523 1.51 -7.95 -31.63
CA THR A 523 2.87 -8.10 -31.13
C THR A 523 3.80 -8.70 -32.19
N ALA A 524 3.32 -9.68 -32.96
CA ALA A 524 4.10 -10.32 -34.02
C ALA A 524 4.46 -9.36 -35.15
N VAL A 525 3.55 -8.44 -35.50
CA VAL A 525 3.74 -7.48 -36.61
C VAL A 525 4.51 -6.23 -36.16
N THR A 526 4.10 -5.61 -35.05
CA THR A 526 4.65 -4.32 -34.60
C THR A 526 5.84 -4.47 -33.65
N THR A 527 6.11 -5.69 -33.17
CA THR A 527 7.05 -5.99 -32.07
C THR A 527 6.67 -5.39 -30.70
N ALA A 528 5.61 -4.56 -30.65
CA ALA A 528 5.11 -3.96 -29.43
C ALA A 528 4.65 -5.05 -28.44
N GLY A 529 5.19 -5.03 -27.22
CA GLY A 529 4.83 -6.02 -26.20
C GLY A 529 5.56 -7.36 -26.30
N GLY A 530 6.42 -7.56 -27.32
CA GLY A 530 7.20 -8.80 -27.48
C GLY A 530 8.32 -8.97 -26.45
N GLY A 531 8.70 -7.91 -25.75
CA GLY A 531 9.70 -7.93 -24.68
C GLY A 531 9.07 -8.10 -23.29
N CYS A 532 8.61 -6.98 -22.71
CA CYS A 532 8.13 -6.95 -21.31
C CYS A 532 6.62 -7.16 -21.14
N GLY A 533 5.84 -7.22 -22.23
CA GLY A 533 4.37 -7.34 -22.20
C GLY A 533 3.61 -6.14 -21.58
N GLY A 534 4.31 -5.12 -21.07
CA GLY A 534 3.70 -4.02 -20.30
C GLY A 534 2.74 -3.10 -21.07
N CYS A 535 2.65 -3.24 -22.40
CA CYS A 535 1.70 -2.51 -23.25
C CYS A 535 0.53 -3.39 -23.75
N HIS A 536 0.45 -4.67 -23.35
CA HIS A 536 -0.59 -5.60 -23.83
C HIS A 536 -2.01 -5.15 -23.51
N GLU A 537 -2.29 -4.64 -22.30
CA GLU A 537 -3.61 -4.09 -21.97
C GLU A 537 -3.98 -2.88 -22.83
N ARG A 538 -3.01 -2.01 -23.15
CA ARG A 538 -3.23 -0.85 -24.02
C ARG A 538 -3.50 -1.27 -25.46
N ILE A 539 -2.76 -2.27 -25.97
CA ILE A 539 -3.00 -2.86 -27.29
C ILE A 539 -4.40 -3.52 -27.34
N ALA A 540 -4.80 -4.24 -26.29
CA ALA A 540 -6.12 -4.83 -26.19
C ALA A 540 -7.24 -3.77 -26.20
N GLY A 541 -7.03 -2.64 -25.52
CA GLY A 541 -7.94 -1.50 -25.56
C GLY A 541 -8.10 -0.91 -26.98
N ILE A 542 -7.01 -0.76 -27.73
CA ILE A 542 -7.04 -0.28 -29.12
C ILE A 542 -7.80 -1.26 -30.03
N LEU A 543 -7.54 -2.57 -29.88
CA LEU A 543 -8.27 -3.62 -30.61
C LEU A 543 -9.77 -3.55 -30.33
N ALA A 544 -10.16 -3.43 -29.05
CA ALA A 544 -11.56 -3.36 -28.64
C ALA A 544 -12.27 -2.11 -29.18
N GLY A 545 -11.62 -0.94 -29.13
CA GLY A 545 -12.16 0.31 -29.67
C GLY A 545 -12.41 0.22 -31.19
N LEU A 546 -11.44 -0.27 -31.95
CA LEU A 546 -11.58 -0.42 -33.40
C LEU A 546 -12.63 -1.47 -33.81
N THR A 547 -12.90 -2.48 -32.97
CA THR A 547 -14.01 -3.42 -33.20
C THR A 547 -15.37 -2.83 -32.86
N ALA A 548 -15.46 -1.94 -31.88
CA ALA A 548 -16.71 -1.25 -31.52
C ALA A 548 -17.12 -0.26 -32.62
N ASP A 549 -16.17 0.50 -33.17
CA ASP A 549 -16.41 1.42 -34.30
C ASP A 549 -16.92 0.69 -35.56
N LYS A 550 -16.48 -0.56 -35.76
CA LYS A 550 -16.98 -1.41 -36.86
C LYS A 550 -18.39 -1.95 -36.63
N ALA A 551 -18.81 -2.11 -35.37
CA ALA A 551 -20.14 -2.60 -35.01
C ALA A 551 -21.20 -1.47 -35.01
N GLU A 552 -20.81 -0.22 -34.79
CA GLU A 552 -21.70 0.95 -34.94
C GLU A 552 -21.84 1.42 -36.40
N ALA A 553 -20.88 1.08 -37.26
CA ALA A 553 -20.90 1.42 -38.69
C ALA A 553 -21.55 0.36 -39.60
N ALA A 554 -22.02 -0.76 -39.04
CA ALA A 554 -22.69 -1.86 -39.73
C ALA A 554 -24.17 -1.92 -39.32
#